data_AF-A0AAF0AZT6-F1
#
_entry.id   AF-A0AAF0AZT6-F1
#
_cell.length_a   1.000
_cell.length_b   1.000
_cell.length_c   1.000
_cell.angle_alpha   90.00
_cell.angle_beta   90.00
_cell.angle_gamma   90.00
#
_symmetry.space_group_name_H-M   'P 1'
#
loop_
_entity.id
_entity.type
_entity.pdbx_description
1 polymer ?
#
loop_
_entity_poly.entity_id
_entity_poly.type
_entity_poly.pdbx_seq_one_letter_code
_entity_poly.pdbx_strand_id
1 'polypeptide(L)'
;MEQIELNNDGLRNTKCKLDGNPKTDWLRNKNGLLLKTYGWIVKNAIGIVLLIHGLKSHARLTYMKINLKMTNKNKSLVVDSNNYYIYKDSWIENFNKKGYSVYALDLQGHGESQAWGNIKGNFSSFDDLVDDVIQYMNKIHDEISNDNQTDDESTHIVTTKKKRLPMYIIGHSLGGGIALRILQLLKKEQKDKINSEDANDNNMIEDIINDMDNSNDHAIGNMNNTHLITNSNDYDSDKSCASTSSTTNAIDGPSDKDEGCYNYLDKFNIKGCVTLSGMMRFKTIFDFGNNLIERFYLPAVDIMSRVAPHVLISSEIGYKRSKYVDNICKHDKFRNNSGIKFKCMYEVIKASITLNYNINYMPTNVPLLFVHSKDDSICHYQGVISFHNQANVSKKKLHIVNGMNHAITVEQGNEQILKKILEWISNLKRDDEIEDEINEINAEIEGEIEGEIEDEIEDETKNEI
;
A
#
# COMPACT_ATOMS: atom_id res chain seq x y z
N MET A 1 -62.33 -22.34 9.99
CA MET A 1 -61.31 -22.31 11.04
C MET A 1 -60.03 -21.88 10.36
N GLU A 2 -59.55 -20.68 10.67
CA GLU A 2 -58.31 -20.15 10.10
C GLU A 2 -57.13 -20.83 10.80
N GLN A 3 -56.15 -21.32 10.04
CA GLN A 3 -54.83 -21.64 10.56
C GLN A 3 -53.95 -20.41 10.35
N ILE A 4 -53.65 -19.73 11.45
CA ILE A 4 -52.69 -18.62 11.46
C ILE A 4 -51.29 -19.23 11.51
N GLU A 5 -50.56 -19.18 10.40
CA GLU A 5 -49.11 -19.41 10.40
C GLU A 5 -48.42 -18.25 11.13
N LEU A 6 -47.98 -18.50 12.36
CA LEU A 6 -47.10 -17.57 13.07
C LEU A 6 -45.67 -17.70 12.52
N ASN A 7 -45.36 -16.83 11.56
CA ASN A 7 -43.99 -16.56 11.09
C ASN A 7 -43.10 -16.12 12.26
N ASN A 8 -42.39 -17.07 12.87
CA ASN A 8 -41.35 -16.82 13.88
C ASN A 8 -40.01 -16.46 13.22
N ASP A 9 -40.02 -15.49 12.30
CA ASP A 9 -38.82 -14.99 11.62
C ASP A 9 -38.13 -13.87 12.44
N GLY A 10 -38.06 -14.08 13.76
CA GLY A 10 -37.84 -13.03 14.76
C GLY A 10 -36.91 -13.39 15.91
N LEU A 11 -36.11 -14.47 15.80
CA LEU A 11 -35.10 -14.79 16.82
C LEU A 11 -33.87 -15.55 16.32
N ARG A 12 -33.31 -15.14 15.16
CA ARG A 12 -31.90 -15.47 14.86
C ARG A 12 -31.02 -14.79 15.90
N ASN A 13 -30.51 -15.61 16.82
CA ASN A 13 -29.67 -15.25 17.95
C ASN A 13 -28.37 -14.58 17.47
N THR A 14 -28.41 -13.26 17.22
CA THR A 14 -27.27 -12.44 16.78
C THR A 14 -26.28 -12.30 17.93
N LYS A 15 -25.44 -13.32 18.06
CA LYS A 15 -24.30 -13.39 18.97
C LYS A 15 -23.34 -12.25 18.62
N CYS A 16 -23.55 -11.08 19.23
CA CYS A 16 -22.84 -9.84 18.91
C CYS A 16 -21.34 -10.05 19.11
N LYS A 17 -20.57 -9.97 18.02
CA LYS A 17 -19.12 -10.12 18.07
C LYS A 17 -18.52 -8.86 18.65
N LEU A 18 -17.59 -9.00 19.59
CA LEU A 18 -16.87 -7.85 20.15
C LEU A 18 -15.87 -7.21 19.18
N ASP A 19 -15.72 -7.74 17.95
CA ASP A 19 -14.83 -7.20 16.91
C ASP A 19 -15.40 -6.00 16.15
N GLY A 20 -16.54 -5.45 16.60
CA GLY A 20 -17.16 -4.25 16.03
C GLY A 20 -17.97 -4.53 14.76
N ASN A 21 -18.19 -5.80 14.42
CA ASN A 21 -18.97 -6.25 13.25
C ASN A 21 -18.53 -5.58 11.92
N PRO A 22 -17.24 -5.68 11.52
CA PRO A 22 -16.78 -5.13 10.24
C PRO A 22 -17.54 -5.70 9.05
N LYS A 23 -17.66 -4.91 7.96
CA LYS A 23 -17.89 -5.46 6.62
C LYS A 23 -16.75 -6.42 6.34
N THR A 24 -17.04 -7.70 6.08
CA THR A 24 -16.00 -8.67 5.73
C THR A 24 -16.34 -9.37 4.44
N ASP A 25 -15.35 -9.53 3.58
CA ASP A 25 -15.50 -10.15 2.27
C ASP A 25 -14.27 -11.03 1.97
N TRP A 26 -14.13 -11.46 0.72
CA TRP A 26 -12.98 -12.18 0.18
C TRP A 26 -12.50 -11.51 -1.11
N LEU A 27 -11.19 -11.32 -1.24
CA LEU A 27 -10.53 -10.92 -2.47
C LEU A 27 -9.85 -12.14 -3.09
N ARG A 28 -10.17 -12.47 -4.34
CA ARG A 28 -9.42 -13.48 -5.11
C ARG A 28 -8.23 -12.79 -5.78
N ASN A 29 -7.02 -13.18 -5.42
CA ASN A 29 -5.81 -12.59 -6.01
C ASN A 29 -5.42 -13.22 -7.36
N LYS A 30 -4.40 -12.64 -8.00
CA LYS A 30 -3.83 -13.12 -9.29
C LYS A 30 -3.44 -14.61 -9.29
N ASN A 31 -3.10 -15.15 -8.11
CA ASN A 31 -2.72 -16.53 -7.91
C ASN A 31 -3.89 -17.46 -7.53
N GLY A 32 -5.11 -16.93 -7.49
CA GLY A 32 -6.33 -17.68 -7.17
C GLY A 32 -6.56 -17.96 -5.67
N LEU A 33 -5.77 -17.37 -4.76
CA LEU A 33 -5.99 -17.45 -3.32
C LEU A 33 -7.11 -16.50 -2.90
N LEU A 34 -7.97 -16.95 -1.99
CA LEU A 34 -8.95 -16.12 -1.30
C LEU A 34 -8.32 -15.45 -0.07
N LEU A 35 -8.27 -14.13 -0.09
CA LEU A 35 -7.75 -13.27 0.97
C LEU A 35 -8.91 -12.65 1.75
N LYS A 36 -8.88 -12.72 3.08
CA LYS A 36 -9.91 -12.15 3.94
C LYS A 36 -9.75 -10.64 4.03
N THR A 37 -10.80 -9.91 3.70
CA THR A 37 -10.83 -8.44 3.80
C THR A 37 -11.77 -7.99 4.92
N TYR A 38 -11.49 -6.80 5.46
CA TYR A 38 -12.24 -6.16 6.54
C TYR A 38 -12.37 -4.65 6.28
N GLY A 39 -13.56 -4.10 6.56
CA GLY A 39 -13.84 -2.67 6.58
C GLY A 39 -14.66 -2.30 7.82
N TRP A 40 -14.10 -1.47 8.69
CA TRP A 40 -14.81 -0.79 9.77
C TRP A 40 -15.16 0.62 9.27
N ILE A 41 -16.31 0.71 8.62
CA ILE A 41 -16.75 1.88 7.85
C ILE A 41 -17.54 2.83 8.76
N VAL A 42 -17.25 4.13 8.66
CA VAL A 42 -18.03 5.19 9.30
C VAL A 42 -18.84 5.95 8.26
N LYS A 43 -19.98 6.51 8.67
CA LYS A 43 -20.76 7.44 7.82
C LYS A 43 -19.97 8.73 7.63
N ASN A 44 -20.05 9.31 6.43
CA ASN A 44 -19.41 10.58 6.05
C ASN A 44 -17.91 10.60 6.40
N ALA A 45 -17.19 9.55 5.98
CA ALA A 45 -15.78 9.38 6.31
C ALA A 45 -14.92 10.53 5.76
N ILE A 46 -14.08 11.13 6.59
CA ILE A 46 -13.16 12.23 6.21
C ILE A 46 -11.88 11.72 5.54
N GLY A 47 -11.73 10.41 5.40
CA GLY A 47 -10.54 9.75 4.90
C GLY A 47 -10.54 8.24 5.15
N ILE A 48 -9.54 7.58 4.56
CA ILE A 48 -9.35 6.13 4.57
C ILE A 48 -8.07 5.82 5.35
N VAL A 49 -8.11 4.83 6.23
CA VAL A 49 -6.91 4.27 6.89
C VAL A 49 -6.76 2.80 6.49
N LEU A 50 -5.69 2.49 5.77
CA LEU A 50 -5.36 1.12 5.34
C LEU A 50 -4.32 0.51 6.29
N LEU A 51 -4.70 -0.55 7.00
CA LEU A 51 -3.86 -1.23 7.98
C LEU A 51 -3.26 -2.53 7.40
N ILE A 52 -1.93 -2.66 7.43
CA ILE A 52 -1.19 -3.81 6.86
C ILE A 52 -0.38 -4.51 7.95
N HIS A 53 -0.74 -5.76 8.27
CA HIS A 53 -0.15 -6.48 9.40
C HIS A 53 1.24 -7.09 9.11
N GLY A 54 1.96 -7.46 10.18
CA GLY A 54 3.28 -8.10 10.12
C GLY A 54 3.27 -9.61 9.84
N LEU A 55 4.46 -10.16 9.57
CA LEU A 55 4.70 -11.60 9.40
C LEU A 55 4.25 -12.38 10.64
N LYS A 56 3.59 -13.52 10.43
CA LYS A 56 2.97 -14.35 11.49
C LYS A 56 1.97 -13.61 12.40
N SER A 57 1.43 -12.49 11.94
CA SER A 57 0.25 -11.85 12.54
C SER A 57 -0.95 -11.93 11.60
N HIS A 58 -2.01 -11.19 11.89
CA HIS A 58 -3.14 -10.92 11.00
C HIS A 58 -3.81 -9.60 11.42
N ALA A 59 -4.73 -9.05 10.61
CA ALA A 59 -5.24 -7.68 10.79
C ALA A 59 -5.81 -7.44 12.20
N ARG A 60 -6.70 -8.33 12.65
CA ARG A 60 -7.33 -8.19 13.97
C ARG A 60 -6.35 -8.40 15.12
N LEU A 61 -5.36 -9.29 14.97
CA LEU A 61 -4.34 -9.53 16.00
C LEU A 61 -3.37 -8.35 16.16
N THR A 62 -3.04 -7.65 15.07
CA THR A 62 -2.10 -6.52 15.11
C THR A 62 -2.75 -5.23 15.63
N TYR A 63 -4.02 -4.98 15.33
CA TYR A 63 -4.65 -3.65 15.54
C TYR A 63 -5.86 -3.61 16.50
N MET A 64 -6.32 -4.76 17.01
CA MET A 64 -7.44 -4.83 17.97
C MET A 64 -6.96 -5.09 19.41
N LYS A 65 -7.82 -4.75 20.39
CA LYS A 65 -7.60 -5.20 21.78
C LYS A 65 -7.85 -6.70 21.87
N ILE A 66 -7.07 -7.40 22.68
CA ILE A 66 -7.16 -8.87 22.83
C ILE A 66 -7.83 -9.21 24.15
N ASN A 67 -8.84 -10.08 24.12
CA ASN A 67 -9.62 -10.51 25.28
C ASN A 67 -8.91 -11.60 26.09
N LEU A 68 -7.82 -11.22 26.77
CA LEU A 68 -7.03 -12.10 27.63
C LEU A 68 -7.10 -11.65 29.07
N LYS A 69 -7.67 -12.49 29.94
CA LYS A 69 -7.69 -12.26 31.38
C LYS A 69 -6.68 -13.19 32.05
N MET A 70 -5.62 -12.61 32.62
CA MET A 70 -4.69 -13.33 33.50
C MET A 70 -5.28 -13.37 34.92
N THR A 71 -5.48 -14.56 35.48
CA THR A 71 -5.96 -14.71 36.87
C THR A 71 -4.79 -14.76 37.87
N ASN A 72 -4.83 -13.92 38.92
CA ASN A 72 -3.71 -13.78 39.86
C ASN A 72 -3.42 -15.00 40.76
N LYS A 73 -4.35 -15.96 40.91
CA LYS A 73 -4.21 -17.08 41.87
C LYS A 73 -3.82 -18.43 41.25
N ASN A 74 -3.97 -18.59 39.94
CA ASN A 74 -3.47 -19.73 39.17
C ASN A 74 -3.19 -19.23 37.74
N LYS A 75 -2.14 -19.74 37.09
CA LYS A 75 -1.66 -19.29 35.76
C LYS A 75 -2.59 -19.66 34.58
N SER A 76 -3.87 -19.90 34.83
CA SER A 76 -4.90 -20.08 33.81
C SER A 76 -5.20 -18.76 33.10
N LEU A 77 -4.97 -18.71 31.79
CA LEU A 77 -5.49 -17.63 30.95
C LEU A 77 -6.94 -17.97 30.58
N VAL A 78 -7.87 -17.07 30.87
CA VAL A 78 -9.23 -17.17 30.35
C VAL A 78 -9.25 -16.49 28.99
N VAL A 79 -9.57 -17.28 27.96
CA VAL A 79 -9.64 -16.89 26.55
C VAL A 79 -11.07 -17.09 26.09
N ASP A 80 -11.79 -16.01 25.75
CA ASP A 80 -13.04 -16.16 25.00
C ASP A 80 -12.71 -16.34 23.51
N SER A 81 -12.67 -17.59 23.05
CA SER A 81 -12.36 -17.90 21.65
C SER A 81 -13.40 -17.38 20.64
N ASN A 82 -14.61 -17.03 21.10
CA ASN A 82 -15.63 -16.41 20.25
C ASN A 82 -15.42 -14.89 20.12
N ASN A 83 -14.99 -14.24 21.21
CA ASN A 83 -14.80 -12.79 21.29
C ASN A 83 -13.35 -12.42 21.62
N TYR A 84 -12.39 -13.04 20.92
CA TYR A 84 -10.97 -12.89 21.21
C TYR A 84 -10.43 -11.50 20.83
N TYR A 85 -11.00 -10.87 19.80
CA TYR A 85 -10.68 -9.53 19.36
C TYR A 85 -11.78 -8.55 19.82
N ILE A 86 -11.36 -7.41 20.37
CA ILE A 86 -12.21 -6.36 20.93
C ILE A 86 -11.96 -5.07 20.15
N TYR A 87 -13.04 -4.51 19.60
CA TYR A 87 -13.05 -3.23 18.89
C TYR A 87 -12.93 -2.04 19.85
N LYS A 88 -13.60 -2.10 21.00
CA LYS A 88 -13.53 -1.04 22.01
C LYS A 88 -12.09 -0.79 22.46
N ASP A 89 -11.71 0.48 22.50
CA ASP A 89 -10.39 1.01 22.87
C ASP A 89 -9.24 0.50 21.97
N SER A 90 -9.55 -0.03 20.77
CA SER A 90 -8.57 -0.46 19.76
C SER A 90 -8.04 0.68 18.89
N TRP A 91 -7.00 0.40 18.09
CA TRP A 91 -6.52 1.34 17.07
C TRP A 91 -7.65 1.68 16.08
N ILE A 92 -8.40 0.67 15.66
CA ILE A 92 -9.50 0.76 14.69
C ILE A 92 -10.60 1.70 15.20
N GLU A 93 -11.10 1.49 16.43
CA GLU A 93 -12.12 2.37 17.01
C GLU A 93 -11.61 3.80 17.18
N ASN A 94 -10.34 4.00 17.54
CA ASN A 94 -9.78 5.36 17.66
C ASN A 94 -9.71 6.09 16.31
N PHE A 95 -9.43 5.41 15.21
CA PHE A 95 -9.54 5.99 13.86
C PHE A 95 -11.00 6.27 13.49
N ASN A 96 -11.92 5.35 13.75
CA ASN A 96 -13.36 5.56 13.48
C ASN A 96 -13.94 6.73 14.30
N LYS A 97 -13.56 6.87 15.59
CA LYS A 97 -13.90 8.02 16.46
C LYS A 97 -13.33 9.35 15.95
N LYS A 98 -12.41 9.33 14.99
CA LYS A 98 -11.88 10.52 14.29
C LYS A 98 -12.41 10.68 12.86
N GLY A 99 -13.45 9.92 12.49
CA GLY A 99 -14.12 10.03 11.19
C GLY A 99 -13.43 9.28 10.05
N TYR A 100 -12.43 8.44 10.32
CA TYR A 100 -11.79 7.63 9.28
C TYR A 100 -12.47 6.27 9.13
N SER A 101 -12.70 5.84 7.88
CA SER A 101 -13.06 4.45 7.59
C SER A 101 -11.78 3.61 7.54
N VAL A 102 -11.77 2.49 8.26
CA VAL A 102 -10.57 1.66 8.43
C VAL A 102 -10.71 0.38 7.62
N TYR A 103 -9.75 0.11 6.74
CA TYR A 103 -9.71 -1.10 5.93
C TYR A 103 -8.46 -1.91 6.24
N ALA A 104 -8.57 -3.24 6.15
CA ALA A 104 -7.45 -4.16 6.28
C ALA A 104 -7.70 -5.45 5.48
N LEU A 105 -6.63 -6.19 5.19
CA LEU A 105 -6.71 -7.59 4.77
C LEU A 105 -5.78 -8.47 5.60
N ASP A 106 -6.10 -9.75 5.64
CA ASP A 106 -5.12 -10.78 6.05
C ASP A 106 -4.29 -11.18 4.82
N LEU A 107 -2.96 -11.07 4.91
CA LEU A 107 -2.01 -11.40 3.84
C LEU A 107 -2.02 -12.91 3.51
N GLN A 108 -1.44 -13.31 2.37
CA GLN A 108 -1.36 -14.74 1.96
C GLN A 108 -0.86 -15.62 3.11
N GLY A 109 -1.61 -16.70 3.37
CA GLY A 109 -1.35 -17.66 4.43
C GLY A 109 -1.51 -17.17 5.87
N HIS A 110 -1.90 -15.92 6.10
CA HIS A 110 -2.11 -15.34 7.41
C HIS A 110 -3.59 -15.24 7.76
N GLY A 111 -3.92 -15.11 9.05
CA GLY A 111 -5.31 -14.89 9.50
C GLY A 111 -6.31 -15.90 8.93
N GLU A 112 -7.43 -15.40 8.43
CA GLU A 112 -8.43 -16.21 7.73
C GLU A 112 -8.05 -16.52 6.26
N SER A 113 -7.13 -15.78 5.64
CA SER A 113 -6.71 -15.94 4.23
C SER A 113 -6.10 -17.30 3.90
N GLN A 114 -6.34 -17.77 2.67
CA GLN A 114 -5.80 -19.03 2.17
C GLN A 114 -4.26 -19.02 2.10
N ALA A 115 -3.66 -20.18 2.28
CA ALA A 115 -2.22 -20.41 2.26
C ALA A 115 -1.80 -21.21 1.02
N TRP A 116 -0.53 -21.06 0.63
CA TRP A 116 0.10 -21.95 -0.35
C TRP A 116 0.36 -23.33 0.26
N GLY A 117 -0.58 -24.24 0.03
CA GLY A 117 -0.68 -25.53 0.70
C GLY A 117 -1.09 -25.39 2.18
N ASN A 118 -0.95 -26.46 2.95
CA ASN A 118 -1.51 -26.55 4.31
C ASN A 118 -0.69 -25.83 5.40
N ILE A 119 0.26 -24.96 5.04
CA ILE A 119 1.19 -24.32 5.99
C ILE A 119 0.90 -22.82 6.09
N LYS A 120 0.12 -22.43 7.11
CA LYS A 120 -0.18 -21.05 7.49
C LYS A 120 1.08 -20.26 7.92
N GLY A 121 0.98 -18.94 7.97
CA GLY A 121 2.06 -18.02 8.38
C GLY A 121 3.23 -17.93 7.40
N ASN A 122 3.00 -18.21 6.12
CA ASN A 122 4.01 -18.33 5.07
C ASN A 122 3.47 -17.84 3.72
N PHE A 123 4.36 -17.29 2.88
CA PHE A 123 4.08 -16.84 1.52
C PHE A 123 5.23 -17.23 0.57
N SER A 124 5.04 -17.07 -0.75
CA SER A 124 5.95 -17.59 -1.80
C SER A 124 6.73 -16.50 -2.56
N SER A 125 6.21 -15.27 -2.59
CA SER A 125 6.76 -14.08 -3.25
C SER A 125 6.40 -12.85 -2.43
N PHE A 126 7.33 -11.94 -2.17
CA PHE A 126 7.01 -10.70 -1.46
C PHE A 126 6.22 -9.72 -2.33
N ASP A 127 6.60 -9.56 -3.60
CA ASP A 127 5.91 -8.65 -4.52
C ASP A 127 4.44 -9.09 -4.72
N ASP A 128 4.12 -10.40 -4.64
CA ASP A 128 2.72 -10.87 -4.67
C ASP A 128 1.90 -10.34 -3.48
N LEU A 129 2.50 -10.14 -2.30
CA LEU A 129 1.80 -9.52 -1.16
C LEU A 129 1.56 -8.02 -1.39
N VAL A 130 2.42 -7.37 -2.16
CA VAL A 130 2.29 -5.96 -2.52
C VAL A 130 1.16 -5.81 -3.55
N ASP A 131 1.14 -6.66 -4.57
CA ASP A 131 0.08 -6.74 -5.58
C ASP A 131 -1.28 -7.01 -4.93
N ASP A 132 -1.36 -7.93 -3.97
CA ASP A 132 -2.60 -8.21 -3.22
C ASP A 132 -3.15 -6.96 -2.50
N VAL A 133 -2.27 -6.15 -1.91
CA VAL A 133 -2.67 -4.92 -1.21
C VAL A 133 -3.08 -3.84 -2.22
N ILE A 134 -2.37 -3.68 -3.34
CA ILE A 134 -2.73 -2.74 -4.40
C ILE A 134 -4.07 -3.16 -5.04
N GLN A 135 -4.31 -4.45 -5.27
CA GLN A 135 -5.59 -4.97 -5.74
C GLN A 135 -6.72 -4.63 -4.75
N TYR A 136 -6.47 -4.73 -3.44
CA TYR A 136 -7.47 -4.32 -2.43
C TYR A 136 -7.67 -2.80 -2.40
N MET A 137 -6.62 -1.99 -2.57
CA MET A 137 -6.73 -0.53 -2.68
C MET A 137 -7.59 -0.11 -3.87
N ASN A 138 -7.48 -0.79 -5.02
CA ASN A 138 -8.39 -0.60 -6.16
C ASN A 138 -9.83 -0.94 -5.76
N LYS A 139 -10.09 -2.12 -5.18
CA LYS A 139 -11.45 -2.49 -4.74
C LYS A 139 -12.06 -1.49 -3.75
N ILE A 140 -11.28 -0.95 -2.80
CA ILE A 140 -11.74 0.10 -1.88
C ILE A 140 -12.11 1.38 -2.65
N HIS A 141 -11.31 1.77 -3.63
CA HIS A 141 -11.57 2.93 -4.48
C HIS A 141 -12.85 2.77 -5.30
N ASP A 142 -13.05 1.59 -5.89
CA ASP A 142 -14.22 1.27 -6.71
C ASP A 142 -15.51 1.23 -5.85
N GLU A 143 -15.45 0.59 -4.67
CA GLU A 143 -16.57 0.58 -3.71
C GLU A 143 -16.97 2.01 -3.29
N ILE A 144 -16.01 2.85 -2.94
CA ILE A 144 -16.27 4.25 -2.52
C ILE A 144 -16.77 5.10 -3.71
N SER A 145 -16.34 4.83 -4.93
CA SER A 145 -16.79 5.58 -6.10
C SER A 145 -18.24 5.24 -6.48
N ASN A 146 -18.62 3.96 -6.39
CA ASN A 146 -19.97 3.49 -6.71
C ASN A 146 -21.01 3.93 -5.66
N ASP A 147 -20.67 3.88 -4.36
CA ASP A 147 -21.55 4.37 -3.28
C ASP A 147 -21.89 5.87 -3.41
N ASN A 148 -21.16 6.64 -4.23
CA ASN A 148 -21.44 8.05 -4.50
C ASN A 148 -22.36 8.31 -5.71
N GLN A 149 -22.70 7.30 -6.51
CA GLN A 149 -23.56 7.48 -7.70
C GLN A 149 -25.05 7.30 -7.41
N THR A 150 -25.44 6.71 -6.28
CA THR A 150 -26.85 6.40 -5.96
C THR A 150 -27.65 7.55 -5.36
N ASP A 151 -27.01 8.68 -5.07
CA ASP A 151 -27.60 9.76 -4.25
C ASP A 151 -27.97 11.03 -5.07
N ASP A 152 -27.60 11.12 -6.35
CA ASP A 152 -27.78 12.31 -7.21
C ASP A 152 -28.71 12.06 -8.42
N GLU A 153 -30.00 11.79 -8.17
CA GLU A 153 -31.07 12.10 -9.14
C GLU A 153 -31.53 13.57 -8.99
N SER A 154 -30.59 14.53 -9.11
CA SER A 154 -30.93 15.95 -9.18
C SER A 154 -30.20 16.66 -10.33
N THR A 155 -30.98 17.40 -11.13
CA THR A 155 -30.58 17.89 -12.45
C THR A 155 -29.78 19.19 -12.40
N HIS A 156 -28.68 19.24 -13.18
CA HIS A 156 -27.92 20.42 -13.60
C HIS A 156 -27.41 21.38 -12.50
N ILE A 157 -26.09 21.41 -12.32
CA ILE A 157 -25.19 22.59 -12.39
C ILE A 157 -23.75 22.07 -12.18
N VAL A 158 -22.79 22.60 -12.97
CA VAL A 158 -21.32 22.41 -12.91
C VAL A 158 -20.80 21.15 -12.18
N THR A 159 -20.28 20.18 -12.94
CA THR A 159 -19.67 18.95 -12.41
C THR A 159 -18.36 19.23 -11.65
N THR A 160 -18.47 19.69 -10.41
CA THR A 160 -17.37 19.69 -9.46
C THR A 160 -16.98 18.23 -9.18
N LYS A 161 -15.84 17.79 -9.71
CA LYS A 161 -15.34 16.42 -9.51
C LYS A 161 -15.16 16.16 -8.01
N LYS A 162 -16.08 15.40 -7.41
CA LYS A 162 -16.15 15.14 -5.97
C LYS A 162 -14.79 14.67 -5.44
N LYS A 163 -14.18 15.46 -4.54
CA LYS A 163 -12.79 15.28 -4.10
C LYS A 163 -12.60 13.89 -3.49
N ARG A 164 -11.67 13.09 -4.05
CA ARG A 164 -11.36 11.73 -3.58
C ARG A 164 -10.94 11.74 -2.11
N LEU A 165 -11.44 10.82 -1.29
CA LEU A 165 -11.06 10.73 0.12
C LEU A 165 -9.56 10.48 0.30
N PRO A 166 -8.88 11.19 1.22
CA PRO A 166 -7.45 11.00 1.46
C PRO A 166 -7.17 9.64 2.11
N MET A 167 -6.18 8.91 1.61
CA MET A 167 -5.77 7.61 2.12
C MET A 167 -4.46 7.69 2.91
N TYR A 168 -4.45 7.07 4.09
CA TYR A 168 -3.27 6.90 4.94
C TYR A 168 -2.94 5.41 5.09
N ILE A 169 -1.73 5.01 4.70
CA ILE A 169 -1.28 3.61 4.76
C ILE A 169 -0.47 3.41 6.05
N ILE A 170 -0.79 2.40 6.86
CA ILE A 170 -0.13 2.12 8.14
C ILE A 170 0.27 0.65 8.19
N GLY A 171 1.58 0.38 8.11
CA GLY A 171 2.12 -0.98 8.06
C GLY A 171 2.96 -1.35 9.28
N HIS A 172 2.70 -2.52 9.88
CA HIS A 172 3.53 -3.10 10.94
C HIS A 172 4.50 -4.14 10.39
N SER A 173 5.79 -4.07 10.77
CA SER A 173 6.81 -5.07 10.42
C SER A 173 6.89 -5.28 8.90
N LEU A 174 6.67 -6.51 8.42
CA LEU A 174 6.49 -6.87 7.01
C LEU A 174 5.52 -5.92 6.28
N GLY A 175 4.38 -5.59 6.90
CA GLY A 175 3.40 -4.67 6.36
C GLY A 175 3.92 -3.24 6.22
N GLY A 176 4.88 -2.81 7.05
CA GLY A 176 5.59 -1.54 6.88
C GLY A 176 6.53 -1.56 5.67
N GLY A 177 7.17 -2.70 5.40
CA GLY A 177 7.92 -2.92 4.16
C GLY A 177 7.02 -2.92 2.93
N ILE A 178 5.84 -3.55 3.01
CA ILE A 178 4.84 -3.52 1.94
C ILE A 178 4.36 -2.09 1.68
N ALA A 179 4.00 -1.33 2.72
CA ALA A 179 3.56 0.07 2.58
C ALA A 179 4.58 0.95 1.84
N LEU A 180 5.86 0.87 2.20
CA LEU A 180 6.92 1.59 1.49
C LEU A 180 7.14 1.07 0.06
N ARG A 181 7.01 -0.25 -0.16
CA ARG A 181 7.14 -0.85 -1.50
C ARG A 181 6.03 -0.41 -2.45
N ILE A 182 4.79 -0.26 -1.96
CA ILE A 182 3.67 0.31 -2.74
C ILE A 182 4.05 1.70 -3.25
N LEU A 183 4.57 2.58 -2.38
CA LEU A 183 5.00 3.92 -2.77
C LEU A 183 6.09 3.89 -3.85
N GLN A 184 7.07 2.98 -3.73
CA GLN A 184 8.12 2.79 -4.74
C GLN A 184 7.57 2.34 -6.09
N LEU A 185 6.62 1.40 -6.11
CA LEU A 185 6.03 0.91 -7.35
C LEU A 185 5.19 2.01 -8.03
N LEU A 186 4.32 2.70 -7.29
CA LEU A 186 3.48 3.77 -7.83
C LEU A 186 4.30 4.94 -8.38
N LYS A 187 5.40 5.34 -7.71
CA LYS A 187 6.29 6.38 -8.21
C LYS A 187 7.13 5.92 -9.41
N LYS A 188 7.52 4.64 -9.45
CA LYS A 188 8.20 4.06 -10.62
C LYS A 188 7.25 4.03 -11.83
N GLU A 189 6.03 3.55 -11.66
CA GLU A 189 5.02 3.50 -12.72
C GLU A 189 4.71 4.91 -13.26
N GLN A 190 4.57 5.92 -12.38
CA GLN A 190 4.43 7.31 -12.81
C GLN A 190 5.61 7.76 -13.71
N LYS A 191 6.86 7.44 -13.33
CA LYS A 191 8.04 7.82 -14.13
C LYS A 191 8.10 7.06 -15.45
N ASP A 192 7.82 5.75 -15.43
CA ASP A 192 7.84 4.90 -16.63
C ASP A 192 6.79 5.37 -17.65
N LYS A 193 5.63 5.87 -17.18
CA LYS A 193 4.60 6.50 -18.03
C LYS A 193 5.06 7.81 -18.66
N ILE A 194 5.55 8.76 -17.86
CA ILE A 194 6.05 10.06 -18.37
C ILE A 194 7.11 9.83 -19.46
N ASN A 195 8.09 8.95 -19.20
CA ASN A 195 9.11 8.64 -20.22
C ASN A 195 8.53 8.00 -21.50
N SER A 196 7.38 7.32 -21.43
CA SER A 196 6.72 6.71 -22.60
C SER A 196 5.82 7.69 -23.36
N GLU A 197 5.27 8.69 -22.66
CA GLU A 197 4.56 9.83 -23.24
C GLU A 197 5.58 10.73 -23.96
N ASP A 198 6.66 11.13 -23.28
CA ASP A 198 7.80 11.85 -23.87
C ASP A 198 8.35 11.14 -25.11
N ALA A 199 8.47 9.81 -25.09
CA ALA A 199 8.96 9.03 -26.24
C ALA A 199 7.98 9.05 -27.42
N ASN A 200 6.67 9.01 -27.17
CA ASN A 200 5.67 9.10 -28.23
C ASN A 200 5.61 10.50 -28.84
N ASP A 201 5.71 11.56 -28.02
CA ASP A 201 5.74 12.94 -28.50
C ASP A 201 6.99 13.21 -29.35
N ASN A 202 8.16 12.71 -28.93
CA ASN A 202 9.38 12.81 -29.73
C ASN A 202 9.25 12.04 -31.05
N ASN A 203 8.68 10.82 -31.06
CA ASN A 203 8.43 10.09 -32.31
C ASN A 203 7.44 10.85 -33.22
N MET A 204 6.39 11.46 -32.66
CA MET A 204 5.40 12.23 -33.42
C MET A 204 6.01 13.51 -34.01
N ILE A 205 6.94 14.16 -33.29
CA ILE A 205 7.74 15.28 -33.82
C ILE A 205 8.69 14.78 -34.93
N GLU A 206 9.33 13.62 -34.76
CA GLU A 206 10.23 13.03 -35.75
C GLU A 206 9.46 12.63 -37.04
N ASP A 207 8.26 12.07 -36.92
CA ASP A 207 7.35 11.79 -38.03
C ASP A 207 6.89 13.07 -38.74
N ILE A 208 6.53 14.14 -37.99
CA ILE A 208 6.17 15.45 -38.58
C ILE A 208 7.36 16.07 -39.33
N ILE A 209 8.58 15.97 -38.79
CA ILE A 209 9.80 16.43 -39.45
C ILE A 209 10.06 15.63 -40.73
N ASN A 210 9.93 14.30 -40.67
CA ASN A 210 10.08 13.42 -41.83
C ASN A 210 9.03 13.68 -42.92
N ASP A 211 7.77 13.97 -42.56
CA ASP A 211 6.74 14.36 -43.53
C ASP A 211 6.98 15.77 -44.11
N MET A 212 7.55 16.70 -43.34
CA MET A 212 7.95 18.02 -43.84
C MET A 212 9.14 17.93 -44.81
N ASP A 213 10.18 17.15 -44.50
CA ASP A 213 11.35 16.96 -45.37
C ASP A 213 11.01 16.19 -46.66
N ASN A 214 10.03 15.30 -46.64
CA ASN A 214 9.53 14.62 -47.85
C ASN A 214 8.69 15.54 -48.78
N SER A 215 8.38 16.79 -48.39
CA SER A 215 7.61 17.71 -49.22
C SER A 215 8.44 18.51 -50.26
N ASN A 216 9.77 18.45 -50.18
CA ASN A 216 10.70 19.16 -51.09
C ASN A 216 11.86 18.24 -51.56
N ASP A 217 11.60 17.32 -52.49
CA ASP A 217 12.27 17.38 -53.81
C ASP A 217 11.78 16.31 -54.79
N HIS A 218 11.60 16.70 -56.05
CA HIS A 218 11.25 15.78 -57.14
C HIS A 218 12.46 15.58 -58.08
N ALA A 219 13.11 14.42 -57.92
CA ALA A 219 14.06 13.77 -58.85
C ALA A 219 15.49 14.34 -59.04
N ILE A 220 16.50 13.48 -58.82
CA ILE A 220 17.49 12.97 -59.82
C ILE A 220 18.65 12.24 -59.06
N GLY A 221 19.21 11.16 -59.63
CA GLY A 221 20.67 10.90 -59.45
C GLY A 221 21.17 9.63 -58.74
N ASN A 222 20.81 8.45 -59.26
CA ASN A 222 21.62 7.22 -59.39
C ASN A 222 23.00 7.04 -58.68
N MET A 223 23.21 5.83 -58.14
CA MET A 223 24.46 5.01 -58.09
C MET A 223 25.52 5.10 -56.95
N ASN A 224 25.73 3.92 -56.33
CA ASN A 224 26.98 3.27 -55.87
C ASN A 224 27.52 3.44 -54.42
N ASN A 225 27.61 2.29 -53.72
CA ASN A 225 28.68 1.77 -52.83
C ASN A 225 29.56 2.76 -52.00
N THR A 226 29.95 2.46 -50.75
CA THR A 226 30.62 1.20 -50.33
C THR A 226 30.76 1.08 -48.79
N HIS A 227 30.83 -0.16 -48.28
CA HIS A 227 31.55 -0.63 -47.07
C HIS A 227 31.53 0.18 -45.75
N LEU A 228 31.04 -0.45 -44.66
CA LEU A 228 31.74 -0.39 -43.36
C LEU A 228 31.74 -1.73 -42.60
N ILE A 229 32.82 -1.92 -41.84
CA ILE A 229 33.41 -3.17 -41.34
C ILE A 229 34.23 -2.79 -40.08
N THR A 230 34.22 -3.50 -38.94
CA THR A 230 33.65 -4.82 -38.60
C THR A 230 33.35 -4.97 -37.10
N ASN A 231 32.57 -6.00 -36.78
CA ASN A 231 32.59 -6.80 -35.54
C ASN A 231 31.92 -6.30 -34.24
N SER A 232 30.90 -7.09 -33.90
CA SER A 232 30.43 -7.45 -32.56
C SER A 232 31.52 -7.89 -31.57
N ASN A 233 31.16 -7.86 -30.28
CA ASN A 233 30.92 -9.12 -29.57
C ASN A 233 29.99 -8.90 -28.36
N ASP A 234 28.95 -9.73 -28.30
CA ASP A 234 27.89 -9.69 -27.30
C ASP A 234 28.33 -10.19 -25.92
N TYR A 235 27.61 -9.78 -24.88
CA TYR A 235 27.06 -10.65 -23.83
C TYR A 235 26.11 -9.84 -22.94
N ASP A 236 24.80 -9.88 -23.21
CA ASP A 236 23.86 -10.25 -22.15
C ASP A 236 22.50 -10.72 -22.72
N SER A 237 21.94 -11.76 -22.13
CA SER A 237 20.83 -12.53 -22.70
C SER A 237 19.47 -12.22 -22.08
N ASP A 238 18.46 -12.13 -22.95
CA ASP A 238 17.07 -12.55 -22.73
C ASP A 238 16.26 -11.91 -21.59
N LYS A 239 15.50 -10.86 -21.96
CA LYS A 239 14.12 -10.69 -21.48
C LYS A 239 13.15 -11.08 -22.59
N SER A 240 12.58 -12.28 -22.51
CA SER A 240 11.47 -12.69 -23.36
C SER A 240 10.15 -12.07 -22.89
N CYS A 241 9.67 -11.07 -23.62
CA CYS A 241 8.30 -10.57 -23.46
C CYS A 241 7.32 -11.59 -24.07
N ALA A 242 6.70 -12.42 -23.23
CA ALA A 242 5.61 -13.30 -23.63
C ALA A 242 4.28 -12.51 -23.66
N SER A 243 3.96 -11.91 -24.81
CA SER A 243 2.65 -11.33 -25.07
C SER A 243 1.57 -12.42 -24.96
N THR A 244 0.59 -12.23 -24.09
CA THR A 244 -0.59 -13.11 -24.03
C THR A 244 -1.66 -12.56 -24.96
N SER A 245 -1.91 -13.29 -26.05
CA SER A 245 -3.06 -13.07 -26.90
C SER A 245 -4.34 -13.45 -26.15
N SER A 246 -5.27 -12.51 -26.02
CA SER A 246 -6.67 -12.81 -25.70
C SER A 246 -7.54 -12.35 -26.85
N THR A 247 -8.32 -13.28 -27.40
CA THR A 247 -9.14 -13.09 -28.60
C THR A 247 -10.29 -12.12 -28.37
N THR A 248 -10.60 -11.37 -29.43
CA THR A 248 -11.73 -10.46 -29.53
C THR A 248 -13.08 -11.14 -29.34
N ASN A 249 -14.00 -10.43 -28.69
CA ASN A 249 -15.41 -10.37 -29.06
C ASN A 249 -15.93 -9.00 -28.65
N ALA A 250 -16.36 -8.20 -29.62
CA ALA A 250 -16.77 -6.83 -29.42
C ALA A 250 -18.22 -6.72 -28.90
N ILE A 251 -18.46 -5.73 -28.05
CA ILE A 251 -19.73 -5.02 -27.97
C ILE A 251 -19.36 -3.54 -27.87
N ASP A 252 -19.80 -2.73 -28.84
CA ASP A 252 -19.50 -1.31 -28.91
C ASP A 252 -20.20 -0.51 -27.80
N GLY A 253 -19.47 0.44 -27.22
CA GLY A 253 -19.97 1.50 -26.34
C GLY A 253 -19.29 2.82 -26.75
N PRO A 254 -19.94 3.98 -26.55
CA PRO A 254 -19.51 5.23 -27.16
C PRO A 254 -18.15 5.71 -26.65
N SER A 255 -17.41 6.39 -27.54
CA SER A 255 -16.08 6.90 -27.27
C SER A 255 -16.11 8.17 -26.43
N ASP A 256 -15.93 8.05 -25.12
CA ASP A 256 -15.56 9.17 -24.27
C ASP A 256 -14.06 9.49 -24.46
N LYS A 257 -13.76 10.28 -25.50
CA LYS A 257 -12.45 10.90 -25.68
C LYS A 257 -12.27 12.06 -24.69
N ASP A 258 -12.01 11.73 -23.43
CA ASP A 258 -11.51 12.68 -22.42
C ASP A 258 -10.84 11.94 -21.24
N GLU A 259 -9.91 11.02 -21.56
CA GLU A 259 -9.10 10.31 -20.55
C GLU A 259 -7.97 11.20 -20.03
N GLY A 260 -8.32 12.28 -19.34
CA GLY A 260 -7.37 13.23 -18.74
C GLY A 260 -6.41 12.54 -17.76
N CYS A 261 -5.11 12.80 -17.92
CA CYS A 261 -4.01 12.11 -17.22
C CYS A 261 -4.15 12.10 -15.69
N TYR A 262 -4.59 10.97 -15.13
CA TYR A 262 -4.52 10.71 -13.69
C TYR A 262 -3.25 9.91 -13.34
N ASN A 263 -2.36 10.50 -12.53
CA ASN A 263 -1.21 9.78 -11.99
C ASN A 263 -1.65 8.61 -11.10
N TYR A 264 -0.90 7.51 -11.09
CA TYR A 264 -1.20 6.35 -10.24
C TYR A 264 -1.06 6.61 -8.73
N LEU A 265 -0.27 7.62 -8.32
CA LEU A 265 -0.24 8.13 -6.94
C LEU A 265 -1.56 8.87 -6.58
N ASP A 266 -2.09 9.65 -7.53
CA ASP A 266 -3.30 10.46 -7.37
C ASP A 266 -4.59 9.62 -7.48
N LYS A 267 -4.50 8.43 -8.10
CA LYS A 267 -5.57 7.42 -8.12
C LYS A 267 -6.07 7.12 -6.70
N PHE A 268 -5.13 6.88 -5.78
CA PHE A 268 -5.43 6.48 -4.40
C PHE A 268 -5.47 7.65 -3.40
N ASN A 269 -5.14 8.87 -3.83
CA ASN A 269 -4.99 10.06 -2.98
C ASN A 269 -4.21 9.78 -1.67
N ILE A 270 -2.99 9.24 -1.79
CA ILE A 270 -2.20 8.82 -0.62
C ILE A 270 -1.58 10.05 0.06
N LYS A 271 -2.19 10.49 1.17
CA LYS A 271 -1.75 11.66 1.95
C LYS A 271 -0.79 11.33 3.10
N GLY A 272 -0.41 10.06 3.27
CA GLY A 272 0.72 9.71 4.14
C GLY A 272 0.92 8.21 4.35
N CYS A 273 2.15 7.84 4.71
CA CYS A 273 2.51 6.47 5.05
C CYS A 273 3.22 6.39 6.42
N VAL A 274 2.74 5.47 7.27
CA VAL A 274 3.27 5.20 8.60
C VAL A 274 3.87 3.79 8.63
N THR A 275 5.12 3.67 9.10
CA THR A 275 5.75 2.37 9.35
C THR A 275 5.92 2.14 10.85
N LEU A 276 5.54 0.95 11.32
CA LEU A 276 5.57 0.55 12.72
C LEU A 276 6.53 -0.63 12.87
N SER A 277 7.70 -0.42 13.48
CA SER A 277 8.79 -1.42 13.51
C SER A 277 9.10 -1.98 12.10
N GLY A 278 9.15 -1.09 11.10
CA GLY A 278 9.15 -1.45 9.68
C GLY A 278 10.34 -2.31 9.25
N MET A 279 10.09 -3.20 8.30
CA MET A 279 11.06 -4.19 7.79
C MET A 279 12.10 -3.59 6.82
N MET A 280 12.81 -2.54 7.24
CA MET A 280 13.86 -1.89 6.43
C MET A 280 15.20 -2.62 6.53
N ARG A 281 15.56 -3.18 7.69
CA ARG A 281 16.75 -4.04 7.87
C ARG A 281 16.54 -5.04 9.00
N PHE A 282 16.92 -6.29 8.78
CA PHE A 282 16.91 -7.31 9.83
C PHE A 282 18.06 -7.16 10.82
N LYS A 283 17.80 -7.54 12.07
CA LYS A 283 18.80 -7.75 13.10
C LYS A 283 19.34 -9.18 12.96
N THR A 284 20.30 -9.35 12.06
CA THR A 284 21.00 -10.62 11.88
C THR A 284 21.88 -10.94 13.09
N ILE A 285 22.05 -12.23 13.42
CA ILE A 285 23.06 -12.70 14.40
C ILE A 285 24.47 -12.29 13.95
N PHE A 286 24.64 -12.11 12.64
CA PHE A 286 25.86 -11.62 12.03
C PHE A 286 25.70 -10.15 11.66
N ASP A 287 26.44 -9.25 12.33
CA ASP A 287 26.65 -7.86 11.92
C ASP A 287 27.61 -7.76 10.72
N PHE A 288 27.40 -8.60 9.68
CA PHE A 288 28.12 -8.46 8.43
C PHE A 288 27.63 -7.20 7.69
N GLY A 289 28.57 -6.41 7.17
CA GLY A 289 28.25 -5.28 6.30
C GLY A 289 27.49 -5.75 5.06
N ASN A 290 26.60 -4.91 4.53
CA ASN A 290 25.64 -5.25 3.46
C ASN A 290 26.31 -6.00 2.29
N ASN A 291 27.50 -5.57 1.88
CA ASN A 291 28.30 -6.17 0.79
C ASN A 291 28.56 -7.68 0.95
N LEU A 292 28.72 -8.20 2.18
CA LEU A 292 28.92 -9.64 2.41
C LEU A 292 27.59 -10.40 2.36
N ILE A 293 26.51 -9.79 2.84
CA ILE A 293 25.16 -10.36 2.79
C ILE A 293 24.72 -10.52 1.33
N GLU A 294 24.88 -9.47 0.53
CA GLU A 294 24.51 -9.46 -0.89
C GLU A 294 25.39 -10.40 -1.73
N ARG A 295 26.72 -10.40 -1.52
CA ARG A 295 27.66 -11.15 -2.38
C ARG A 295 27.74 -12.65 -2.09
N PHE A 296 27.49 -13.08 -0.85
CA PHE A 296 27.69 -14.48 -0.45
C PHE A 296 26.45 -15.13 0.19
N TYR A 297 25.78 -14.43 1.11
CA TYR A 297 24.62 -15.02 1.80
C TYR A 297 23.38 -15.07 0.91
N LEU A 298 23.07 -14.02 0.16
CA LEU A 298 21.87 -13.99 -0.68
C LEU A 298 21.89 -15.07 -1.79
N PRO A 299 23.00 -15.32 -2.52
CA PRO A 299 23.09 -16.46 -3.45
C PRO A 299 22.96 -17.81 -2.74
N ALA A 300 23.60 -18.00 -1.58
CA ALA A 300 23.52 -19.26 -0.83
C ALA A 300 22.09 -19.53 -0.31
N VAL A 301 21.39 -18.50 0.16
CA VAL A 301 20.00 -18.57 0.61
C VAL A 301 19.05 -18.74 -0.59
N ASP A 302 19.31 -18.13 -1.76
CA ASP A 302 18.52 -18.39 -2.97
C ASP A 302 18.64 -19.87 -3.40
N ILE A 303 19.87 -20.40 -3.52
CA ILE A 303 20.14 -21.81 -3.84
C ILE A 303 19.40 -22.72 -2.84
N MET A 304 19.54 -22.47 -1.54
CA MET A 304 18.87 -23.28 -0.51
C MET A 304 17.34 -23.10 -0.53
N SER A 305 16.82 -21.95 -0.97
CA SER A 305 15.39 -21.76 -1.19
C SER A 305 14.84 -22.58 -2.37
N ARG A 306 15.69 -22.93 -3.34
CA ARG A 306 15.35 -23.81 -4.48
C ARG A 306 15.52 -25.29 -4.15
N VAL A 307 16.60 -25.64 -3.44
CA VAL A 307 16.91 -27.03 -3.02
C VAL A 307 15.99 -27.51 -1.90
N ALA A 308 15.64 -26.64 -0.95
CA ALA A 308 14.90 -27.00 0.26
C ALA A 308 13.78 -25.99 0.63
N PRO A 309 12.90 -25.57 -0.30
CA PRO A 309 11.91 -24.50 -0.10
C PRO A 309 10.98 -24.73 1.10
N HIS A 310 10.74 -25.99 1.46
CA HIS A 310 9.75 -26.40 2.46
C HIS A 310 10.36 -26.74 3.82
N VAL A 311 11.70 -26.68 3.98
CA VAL A 311 12.33 -26.83 5.30
C VAL A 311 11.86 -25.70 6.22
N LEU A 312 11.43 -26.07 7.42
CA LEU A 312 10.90 -25.14 8.42
C LEU A 312 12.03 -24.67 9.36
N ILE A 313 12.30 -23.36 9.34
CA ILE A 313 13.19 -22.69 10.29
C ILE A 313 12.38 -22.28 11.53
N SER A 314 12.92 -22.46 12.74
CA SER A 314 12.25 -21.96 13.95
C SER A 314 12.09 -20.44 13.91
N SER A 315 10.87 -19.95 14.12
CA SER A 315 10.54 -18.53 14.17
C SER A 315 10.84 -17.85 15.52
N GLU A 316 11.51 -18.56 16.43
CA GLU A 316 11.81 -18.09 17.79
C GLU A 316 13.28 -17.69 17.98
N ILE A 317 14.13 -17.87 16.96
CA ILE A 317 15.55 -17.54 17.03
C ILE A 317 15.72 -16.02 17.18
N GLY A 318 16.07 -15.57 18.39
CA GLY A 318 16.40 -14.18 18.72
C GLY A 318 15.25 -13.30 19.25
N TYR A 319 13.98 -13.65 19.01
CA TYR A 319 12.85 -12.81 19.44
C TYR A 319 12.44 -13.05 20.90
N LYS A 320 13.03 -12.27 21.82
CA LYS A 320 12.66 -12.28 23.25
C LYS A 320 11.40 -11.43 23.51
N ARG A 321 10.23 -12.03 23.25
CA ARG A 321 8.91 -11.42 23.50
C ARG A 321 8.69 -11.08 24.98
N SER A 322 7.76 -10.16 25.23
CA SER A 322 7.17 -9.99 26.56
C SER A 322 6.23 -11.16 26.87
N LYS A 323 6.09 -11.54 28.15
CA LYS A 323 5.17 -12.62 28.58
C LYS A 323 3.72 -12.37 28.12
N TYR A 324 3.34 -11.11 27.96
CA TYR A 324 2.03 -10.71 27.47
C TYR A 324 1.87 -11.03 25.98
N VAL A 325 2.82 -10.60 25.14
CA VAL A 325 2.84 -10.92 23.70
C VAL A 325 2.97 -12.43 23.45
N ASP A 326 3.75 -13.16 24.24
CA ASP A 326 3.83 -14.62 24.17
C ASP A 326 2.48 -15.30 24.38
N ASN A 327 1.74 -14.89 25.42
CA ASN A 327 0.41 -15.42 25.69
C ASN A 327 -0.57 -15.09 24.55
N ILE A 328 -0.52 -13.88 24.00
CA ILE A 328 -1.30 -13.49 22.81
C ILE A 328 -0.98 -14.39 21.61
N CYS A 329 0.31 -14.61 21.33
CA CYS A 329 0.75 -15.45 20.22
C CYS A 329 0.33 -16.91 20.40
N LYS A 330 0.41 -17.43 21.64
CA LYS A 330 0.09 -18.83 21.97
C LYS A 330 -1.41 -19.14 21.87
N HIS A 331 -2.27 -18.18 22.19
CA HIS A 331 -3.72 -18.37 22.27
C HIS A 331 -4.51 -17.83 21.06
N ASP A 332 -3.87 -17.16 20.10
CA ASP A 332 -4.51 -16.77 18.85
C ASP A 332 -4.79 -18.00 17.96
N LYS A 333 -6.04 -18.13 17.50
CA LYS A 333 -6.53 -19.27 16.71
C LYS A 333 -6.07 -19.32 15.25
N PHE A 334 -5.56 -18.22 14.70
CA PHE A 334 -5.14 -18.14 13.29
C PHE A 334 -3.61 -18.07 13.14
N ARG A 335 -2.89 -17.81 14.23
CA ARG A 335 -1.43 -17.79 14.26
C ARG A 335 -0.86 -19.20 14.16
N ASN A 336 0.08 -19.39 13.24
CA ASN A 336 0.82 -20.65 13.14
C ASN A 336 2.10 -20.62 13.99
N ASN A 337 2.19 -21.57 14.93
CA ASN A 337 3.36 -21.78 15.79
C ASN A 337 4.41 -22.74 15.19
N SER A 338 4.14 -23.41 14.06
CA SER A 338 5.19 -24.14 13.31
C SER A 338 6.24 -23.17 12.73
N GLY A 339 7.40 -23.66 12.29
CA GLY A 339 8.43 -22.82 11.68
C GLY A 339 8.00 -22.07 10.39
N ILE A 340 8.89 -21.19 9.91
CA ILE A 340 8.78 -20.47 8.64
C ILE A 340 9.52 -21.28 7.56
N LYS A 341 8.91 -21.47 6.39
CA LYS A 341 9.51 -22.09 5.22
C LYS A 341 10.77 -21.33 4.79
N PHE A 342 11.84 -22.02 4.41
CA PHE A 342 13.07 -21.40 3.93
C PHE A 342 12.82 -20.41 2.78
N LYS A 343 11.92 -20.73 1.85
CA LYS A 343 11.50 -19.81 0.77
C LYS A 343 10.86 -18.52 1.29
N CYS A 344 10.01 -18.59 2.31
CA CYS A 344 9.40 -17.41 2.92
C CYS A 344 10.46 -16.53 3.62
N MET A 345 11.45 -17.15 4.30
CA MET A 345 12.57 -16.42 4.89
C MET A 345 13.44 -15.73 3.82
N TYR A 346 13.71 -16.40 2.69
CA TYR A 346 14.42 -15.80 1.56
C TYR A 346 13.69 -14.58 1.00
N GLU A 347 12.39 -14.67 0.70
CA GLU A 347 11.61 -13.54 0.17
C GLU A 347 11.57 -12.36 1.15
N VAL A 348 11.50 -12.64 2.46
CA VAL A 348 11.56 -11.64 3.53
C VAL A 348 12.90 -10.89 3.54
N ILE A 349 14.03 -11.59 3.39
CA ILE A 349 15.37 -10.99 3.31
C ILE A 349 15.54 -10.20 2.01
N LYS A 350 15.18 -10.81 0.87
CA LYS A 350 15.20 -10.19 -0.46
C LYS A 350 14.42 -8.88 -0.47
N ALA A 351 13.20 -8.87 0.07
CA ALA A 351 12.35 -7.68 0.17
C ALA A 351 13.03 -6.53 0.93
N SER A 352 13.69 -6.82 2.05
CA SER A 352 14.44 -5.80 2.82
C SER A 352 15.59 -5.20 2.00
N ILE A 353 16.31 -5.99 1.20
CA ILE A 353 17.37 -5.51 0.31
C ILE A 353 16.77 -4.68 -0.85
N THR A 354 15.77 -5.24 -1.55
CA THR A 354 15.05 -4.58 -2.66
C THR A 354 14.44 -3.24 -2.25
N LEU A 355 13.95 -3.12 -1.01
CA LEU A 355 13.41 -1.88 -0.47
C LEU A 355 14.48 -0.78 -0.34
N ASN A 356 15.68 -1.11 0.13
CA ASN A 356 16.79 -0.15 0.20
C ASN A 356 17.35 0.18 -1.19
N TYR A 357 17.47 -0.81 -2.09
CA TYR A 357 17.94 -0.59 -3.46
C TYR A 357 17.05 0.40 -4.24
N ASN A 358 15.72 0.31 -4.04
CA ASN A 358 14.75 1.17 -4.72
C ASN A 358 14.44 2.49 -3.98
N ILE A 359 15.30 2.93 -3.06
CA ILE A 359 15.07 4.16 -2.27
C ILE A 359 14.90 5.44 -3.11
N ASN A 360 15.52 5.48 -4.30
CA ASN A 360 15.38 6.56 -5.27
C ASN A 360 13.99 6.64 -5.93
N TYR A 361 13.17 5.59 -5.79
CA TYR A 361 11.77 5.58 -6.21
C TYR A 361 10.80 5.98 -5.08
N MET A 362 11.27 6.48 -3.93
CA MET A 362 10.35 7.05 -2.95
C MET A 362 9.73 8.35 -3.49
N PRO A 363 8.39 8.53 -3.46
CA PRO A 363 7.75 9.78 -3.87
C PRO A 363 8.13 10.92 -2.91
N THR A 364 8.49 12.08 -3.48
CA THR A 364 8.97 13.26 -2.74
C THR A 364 7.87 13.91 -1.89
N ASN A 365 6.63 13.87 -2.38
CA ASN A 365 5.47 14.57 -1.85
C ASN A 365 4.65 13.79 -0.80
N VAL A 366 4.74 12.45 -0.75
CA VAL A 366 3.97 11.64 0.23
C VAL A 366 4.65 11.68 1.61
N PRO A 367 3.99 12.23 2.66
CA PRO A 367 4.61 12.33 3.97
C PRO A 367 4.87 10.96 4.62
N LEU A 368 6.02 10.83 5.30
CA LEU A 368 6.42 9.59 5.99
C LEU A 368 6.55 9.78 7.51
N LEU A 369 5.93 8.87 8.28
CA LEU A 369 6.17 8.70 9.70
C LEU A 369 6.76 7.32 9.98
N PHE A 370 7.98 7.30 10.51
CA PHE A 370 8.63 6.10 11.01
C PHE A 370 8.44 6.02 12.52
N VAL A 371 7.82 4.96 13.03
CA VAL A 371 7.78 4.64 14.46
C VAL A 371 8.52 3.33 14.70
N HIS A 372 9.60 3.36 15.46
CA HIS A 372 10.46 2.20 15.65
C HIS A 372 11.02 2.15 17.07
N SER A 373 11.12 0.95 17.67
CA SER A 373 11.75 0.84 18.99
C SER A 373 13.26 0.60 18.91
N LYS A 374 14.03 1.20 19.82
CA LYS A 374 15.45 0.84 20.03
C LYS A 374 15.62 -0.62 20.47
N ASP A 375 14.64 -1.13 21.20
CA ASP A 375 14.67 -2.47 21.81
C ASP A 375 14.12 -3.55 20.86
N ASP A 376 13.84 -3.19 19.60
CA ASP A 376 13.42 -4.14 18.57
C ASP A 376 14.52 -5.18 18.30
N SER A 377 14.17 -6.44 18.54
CA SER A 377 15.05 -7.60 18.37
C SER A 377 14.95 -8.28 17.01
N ILE A 378 14.02 -7.84 16.13
CA ILE A 378 13.83 -8.40 14.79
C ILE A 378 14.25 -7.40 13.71
N CYS A 379 13.70 -6.18 13.75
CA CYS A 379 13.98 -5.13 12.76
C CYS A 379 14.91 -4.09 13.39
N HIS A 380 16.14 -3.99 12.89
CA HIS A 380 17.18 -3.22 13.56
C HIS A 380 16.91 -1.71 13.45
N TYR A 381 16.86 -1.00 14.58
CA TYR A 381 16.54 0.44 14.61
C TYR A 381 17.53 1.31 13.81
N GLN A 382 18.79 0.90 13.65
CA GLN A 382 19.74 1.59 12.77
C GLN A 382 19.36 1.49 11.28
N GLY A 383 18.61 0.44 10.90
CA GLY A 383 18.04 0.31 9.56
C GLY A 383 17.03 1.42 9.25
N VAL A 384 16.14 1.75 10.19
CA VAL A 384 15.18 2.84 9.98
C VAL A 384 15.85 4.22 9.97
N ILE A 385 16.88 4.44 10.80
CA ILE A 385 17.67 5.68 10.78
C ILE A 385 18.36 5.86 9.43
N SER A 386 19.01 4.80 8.94
CA SER A 386 19.71 4.80 7.66
C SER A 386 18.76 5.02 6.47
N PHE A 387 17.59 4.36 6.46
CA PHE A 387 16.58 4.54 5.42
C PHE A 387 15.96 5.94 5.47
N HIS A 388 15.59 6.44 6.67
CA HIS A 388 15.05 7.79 6.87
C HIS A 388 15.99 8.87 6.32
N ASN A 389 17.30 8.75 6.58
CA ASN A 389 18.28 9.75 6.18
C ASN A 389 18.57 9.73 4.67
N GLN A 390 18.48 8.57 4.02
CA GLN A 390 18.69 8.42 2.56
C GLN A 390 17.44 8.73 1.72
N ALA A 391 16.23 8.55 2.27
CA ALA A 391 15.00 8.73 1.51
C ALA A 391 14.78 10.22 1.14
N ASN A 392 14.77 10.53 -0.16
CA ASN A 392 14.52 11.87 -0.68
C ASN A 392 13.03 12.24 -0.65
N VAL A 393 12.50 12.41 0.56
CA VAL A 393 11.10 12.80 0.84
C VAL A 393 11.09 14.11 1.63
N SER A 394 10.23 15.05 1.22
CA SER A 394 10.16 16.41 1.78
C SER A 394 9.63 16.42 3.22
N LYS A 395 8.46 15.81 3.46
CA LYS A 395 7.83 15.73 4.79
C LYS A 395 8.09 14.35 5.43
N LYS A 396 9.25 14.12 6.07
CA LYS A 396 9.56 12.87 6.81
C LYS A 396 9.85 13.10 8.30
N LYS A 397 9.37 12.19 9.17
CA LYS A 397 9.57 12.23 10.63
C LYS A 397 9.91 10.86 11.19
N LEU A 398 10.83 10.81 12.16
CA LEU A 398 11.23 9.60 12.89
C LEU A 398 10.89 9.74 14.38
N HIS A 399 10.04 8.83 14.88
CA HIS A 399 9.69 8.72 16.29
C HIS A 399 10.26 7.42 16.88
N ILE A 400 11.18 7.57 17.83
CA ILE A 400 11.85 6.44 18.48
C ILE A 400 11.17 6.11 19.81
N VAL A 401 10.80 4.84 19.97
CA VAL A 401 10.16 4.27 21.17
C VAL A 401 11.20 3.48 21.99
N ASN A 402 11.07 3.47 23.32
CA ASN A 402 11.89 2.65 24.21
C ASN A 402 10.98 1.78 25.09
N GLY A 403 11.47 0.64 25.58
CA GLY A 403 10.75 -0.25 26.49
C GLY A 403 9.75 -1.20 25.83
N MET A 404 9.72 -1.28 24.49
CA MET A 404 8.84 -2.19 23.73
C MET A 404 9.68 -3.01 22.75
N ASN A 405 9.43 -4.31 22.62
CA ASN A 405 10.06 -5.09 21.55
C ASN A 405 9.23 -4.94 20.25
N HIS A 406 9.51 -5.76 19.24
CA HIS A 406 9.01 -5.65 17.86
C HIS A 406 7.47 -5.48 17.69
N ALA A 407 6.65 -5.97 18.62
CA ALA A 407 5.19 -5.95 18.53
C ALA A 407 4.57 -4.63 19.06
N ILE A 408 5.11 -3.48 18.64
CA ILE A 408 4.77 -2.16 19.21
C ILE A 408 3.29 -1.73 19.12
N THR A 409 2.46 -2.43 18.32
CA THR A 409 1.00 -2.21 18.30
C THR A 409 0.24 -2.96 19.39
N VAL A 410 0.89 -3.96 20.02
CA VAL A 410 0.31 -4.89 21.00
C VAL A 410 0.98 -4.77 22.38
N GLU A 411 2.27 -4.43 22.43
CA GLU A 411 3.00 -4.21 23.70
C GLU A 411 2.32 -3.11 24.56
N GLN A 412 2.49 -3.21 25.88
CA GLN A 412 1.86 -2.28 26.83
C GLN A 412 2.34 -0.84 26.59
N GLY A 413 1.42 0.10 26.42
CA GLY A 413 1.72 1.52 26.12
C GLY A 413 1.61 1.90 24.64
N ASN A 414 1.24 0.97 23.75
CA ASN A 414 0.97 1.22 22.32
C ASN A 414 -0.03 2.36 22.07
N GLU A 415 -0.88 2.69 23.05
CA GLU A 415 -1.83 3.80 23.01
C GLU A 415 -1.14 5.16 22.81
N GLN A 416 0.08 5.33 23.33
CA GLN A 416 0.87 6.55 23.13
C GLN A 416 1.35 6.68 21.68
N ILE A 417 1.70 5.56 21.04
CA ILE A 417 2.08 5.49 19.63
C ILE A 417 0.87 5.83 18.76
N LEU A 418 -0.27 5.20 19.02
CA LEU A 418 -1.54 5.48 18.34
C LEU A 418 -1.92 6.96 18.45
N LYS A 419 -1.85 7.55 19.66
CA LYS A 419 -2.08 8.99 19.85
C LYS A 419 -1.14 9.82 18.97
N LYS A 420 0.15 9.48 18.91
CA LYS A 420 1.13 10.21 18.10
C LYS A 420 0.84 10.15 16.60
N ILE A 421 0.32 9.03 16.12
CA ILE A 421 -0.08 8.82 14.72
C ILE A 421 -1.34 9.62 14.39
N LEU A 422 -2.34 9.61 15.27
CA LEU A 422 -3.56 10.41 15.12
C LEU A 422 -3.26 11.91 15.10
N GLU A 423 -2.37 12.38 15.99
CA GLU A 423 -1.85 13.75 15.96
C GLU A 423 -1.12 14.06 14.64
N TRP A 424 -0.30 13.15 14.13
CA TRP A 424 0.44 13.37 12.89
C TRP A 424 -0.49 13.45 11.67
N ILE A 425 -1.43 12.52 11.52
CA ILE A 425 -2.45 12.54 10.45
C ILE A 425 -3.31 13.80 10.53
N SER A 426 -3.76 14.18 11.73
CA SER A 426 -4.57 15.40 11.92
C SER A 426 -3.81 16.69 11.59
N ASN A 427 -2.48 16.71 11.74
CA ASN A 427 -1.68 17.86 11.31
C ASN A 427 -1.54 17.89 9.79
N LEU A 428 -1.27 16.73 9.14
CA LEU A 428 -1.20 16.67 7.67
C LEU A 428 -2.49 17.12 7.01
N LYS A 429 -3.67 16.71 7.53
CA LYS A 429 -4.95 17.16 6.98
C LYS A 429 -5.08 18.68 7.03
N ARG A 430 -4.71 19.32 8.14
CA ARG A 430 -4.77 20.79 8.27
C ARG A 430 -3.74 21.49 7.37
N ASP A 431 -2.55 20.91 7.22
CA ASP A 431 -1.54 21.44 6.30
C ASP A 431 -2.06 21.39 4.85
N ASP A 432 -2.74 20.29 4.46
CA ASP A 432 -3.40 20.13 3.16
C ASP A 432 -4.59 21.09 2.98
N GLU A 433 -5.43 21.30 4.00
CA GLU A 433 -6.57 22.24 3.97
C GLU A 433 -6.10 23.69 3.75
N ILE A 434 -5.00 24.10 4.37
CA ILE A 434 -4.39 25.44 4.17
C ILE A 434 -3.77 25.55 2.76
N GLU A 435 -3.18 24.47 2.24
CA GLU A 435 -2.62 24.42 0.89
C GLU A 435 -3.74 24.51 -0.17
N ASP A 436 -4.89 23.86 0.06
CA ASP A 436 -6.10 24.00 -0.75
C ASP A 436 -6.63 25.45 -0.73
N GLU A 437 -6.80 26.06 0.45
CA GLU A 437 -7.27 27.46 0.61
C GLU A 437 -6.36 28.48 -0.11
N ILE A 438 -5.04 28.31 -0.04
CA ILE A 438 -4.08 29.20 -0.72
C ILE A 438 -4.18 29.05 -2.24
N ASN A 439 -4.36 27.83 -2.75
CA ASN A 439 -4.49 27.59 -4.19
C ASN A 439 -5.80 28.17 -4.76
N GLU A 440 -6.89 28.12 -3.99
CA GLU A 440 -8.18 28.72 -4.37
C GLU A 440 -8.05 30.26 -4.48
N ILE A 441 -7.41 30.91 -3.50
CA ILE A 441 -7.13 32.36 -3.54
C ILE A 441 -6.21 32.74 -4.72
N ASN A 442 -5.18 31.94 -5.00
CA ASN A 442 -4.28 32.22 -6.12
C ASN A 442 -5.02 32.12 -7.47
N ALA A 443 -5.91 31.12 -7.64
CA ALA A 443 -6.69 30.96 -8.86
C ALA A 443 -7.74 32.07 -9.03
N GLU A 444 -8.31 32.59 -7.93
CA GLU A 444 -9.18 33.77 -7.96
C GLU A 444 -8.40 35.02 -8.43
N ILE A 445 -7.20 35.25 -7.91
CA ILE A 445 -6.31 36.36 -8.32
C ILE A 445 -5.86 36.21 -9.78
N GLU A 446 -5.48 35.02 -10.23
CA GLU A 446 -5.10 34.77 -11.63
C GLU A 446 -6.27 35.05 -12.58
N GLY A 447 -7.49 34.64 -12.22
CA GLY A 447 -8.71 34.92 -12.99
C GLY A 447 -9.11 36.41 -13.01
N GLU A 448 -8.92 37.14 -11.91
CA GLU A 448 -9.12 38.60 -11.88
C GLU A 448 -8.12 39.31 -12.81
N ILE A 449 -6.84 38.90 -12.80
CA ILE A 449 -5.79 39.48 -13.67
C ILE A 449 -6.04 39.16 -15.15
N GLU A 450 -6.42 37.92 -15.50
CA GLU A 450 -6.78 37.57 -16.87
C GLU A 450 -7.99 38.38 -17.37
N GLY A 451 -9.01 38.56 -16.52
CA GLY A 451 -10.17 39.40 -16.84
C GLY A 451 -9.83 40.88 -17.05
N GLU A 452 -9.01 41.48 -16.18
CA GLU A 452 -8.56 42.88 -16.36
C GLU A 452 -7.76 43.06 -17.67
N ILE A 453 -6.94 42.07 -18.05
CA ILE A 453 -6.18 42.10 -19.31
C ILE A 453 -7.09 41.93 -20.54
N GLU A 454 -8.09 41.04 -20.49
CA GLU A 454 -9.06 40.90 -21.59
C GLU A 454 -9.91 42.18 -21.77
N ASP A 455 -10.35 42.80 -20.68
CA ASP A 455 -11.10 44.07 -20.71
C ASP A 455 -10.24 45.24 -21.25
N GLU A 456 -8.96 45.37 -20.85
CA GLU A 456 -8.06 46.39 -21.42
C GLU A 456 -7.84 46.19 -22.93
N ILE A 457 -7.67 44.95 -23.40
CA ILE A 457 -7.51 44.64 -24.83
C ILE A 457 -8.80 44.92 -25.62
N GLU A 458 -9.97 44.61 -25.06
CA GLU A 458 -11.26 44.94 -25.67
C GLU A 458 -11.50 46.46 -25.75
N ASP A 459 -11.08 47.25 -24.76
CA ASP A 459 -11.24 48.71 -24.79
C ASP A 459 -10.19 49.40 -25.67
N GLU A 460 -8.95 48.91 -25.77
CA GLU A 460 -7.99 49.42 -26.77
C GLU A 460 -8.49 49.14 -28.20
N THR A 461 -8.96 47.92 -28.49
CA THR A 461 -9.44 47.57 -29.84
C THR A 461 -10.74 48.27 -30.24
N LYS A 462 -11.60 48.68 -29.29
CA LYS A 462 -12.77 49.54 -29.56
C LYS A 462 -12.41 51.01 -29.82
N ASN A 463 -11.26 51.48 -29.35
CA ASN A 463 -10.81 52.88 -29.53
C ASN A 463 -10.00 53.11 -30.82
N GLU A 464 -9.62 52.06 -31.56
CA GLU A 464 -8.91 52.14 -32.85
C GLU A 464 -9.82 52.07 -34.10
N ILE A 465 -11.16 52.07 -33.94
CA ILE A 465 -12.17 51.99 -35.02
C ILE A 465 -13.01 53.29 -35.13
#